data_AF-A2H2F6-F1
#
_entry.id   AF-A2H2F6-F1
#
_cell.length_a   1.000
_cell.length_b   1.000
_cell.length_c   1.000
_cell.angle_alpha   90.00
_cell.angle_beta   90.00
_cell.angle_gamma   90.00
#
_symmetry.space_group_name_H-M   'P 1'
#
loop_
_entity.id
_entity.type
_entity.pdbx_description
1 polymer ?
#
loop_
_entity_poly.entity_id
_entity_poly.type
_entity_poly.pdbx_seq_one_letter_code
_entity_poly.pdbx_strand_id
1 'polypeptide(L)'
;MKKDTFLSTDSHYNVGRNATACQSLMMDNRGKVVGETTVIKKSSGGDFEGPSNMMETECTKRMMSNFDFTNVSTVVHDNDNKTKAIIQQYAPNAKITLDPRHCVRAVGRAFEKLENGGYKEAAGKETVNQQKESESQPAFPIKSKAEEPKKRGRPLKHQEKVFHQIYSKVIKWFTFIIMLPIETTKKFSYGRIH
;
A
#
# COMPACT_ATOMS: atom_id res chain seq x y z
N MET A 1 -2.93 -25.55 9.11
CA MET A 1 -1.80 -25.50 8.14
C MET A 1 -0.54 -26.12 8.75
N LYS A 2 0.49 -26.44 7.94
CA LYS A 2 1.79 -26.95 8.48
C LYS A 2 2.50 -25.84 9.27
N LYS A 3 3.37 -26.22 10.21
CA LYS A 3 4.21 -25.27 10.94
C LYS A 3 5.10 -24.48 9.98
N ASP A 4 5.32 -23.20 10.29
CA ASP A 4 6.16 -22.26 9.51
C ASP A 4 5.67 -22.05 8.07
N THR A 5 4.35 -22.08 7.86
CA THR A 5 3.76 -21.77 6.55
C THR A 5 3.82 -20.27 6.28
N PHE A 6 4.24 -19.90 5.08
CA PHE A 6 4.13 -18.54 4.55
C PHE A 6 2.98 -18.51 3.57
N LEU A 7 2.18 -17.46 3.65
CA LEU A 7 1.04 -17.27 2.76
C LEU A 7 1.21 -15.98 1.97
N SER A 8 0.83 -16.00 0.71
CA SER A 8 0.72 -14.81 -0.14
C SER A 8 -0.71 -14.71 -0.63
N THR A 9 -1.27 -13.50 -0.61
CA THR A 9 -2.60 -13.21 -1.16
C THR A 9 -2.52 -12.09 -2.19
N ASP A 10 -3.23 -12.26 -3.29
CA ASP A 10 -3.38 -11.26 -4.36
C ASP A 10 -4.78 -11.37 -4.97
N SER A 11 -5.23 -10.30 -5.61
CA SER A 11 -6.57 -10.18 -6.17
C SER A 11 -6.56 -9.65 -7.59
N HIS A 12 -7.43 -10.22 -8.41
CA HIS A 12 -7.68 -9.77 -9.76
C HIS A 12 -9.10 -9.20 -9.89
N TYR A 13 -9.19 -8.01 -10.46
CA TYR A 13 -10.46 -7.37 -10.79
C TYR A 13 -10.81 -7.63 -12.24
N ASN A 14 -12.09 -7.87 -12.53
CA ASN A 14 -12.54 -8.10 -13.90
C ASN A 14 -12.32 -6.89 -14.83
N VAL A 15 -12.33 -5.68 -14.27
CA VAL A 15 -12.01 -4.43 -14.98
C VAL A 15 -11.28 -3.45 -14.06
N GLY A 16 -10.48 -2.55 -14.64
CA GLY A 16 -9.61 -1.65 -13.85
C GLY A 16 -10.33 -0.53 -13.08
N ARG A 17 -11.55 -0.13 -13.48
CA ARG A 17 -12.37 0.87 -12.76
C ARG A 17 -13.80 0.38 -12.67
N ASN A 18 -14.45 0.70 -11.55
CA ASN A 18 -15.84 0.31 -11.29
C ASN A 18 -16.11 -1.19 -11.43
N ALA A 19 -15.12 -2.01 -11.05
CA ALA A 19 -15.20 -3.46 -11.09
C ALA A 19 -16.48 -4.01 -10.46
N THR A 20 -17.00 -5.08 -11.06
CA THR A 20 -18.21 -5.77 -10.62
C THR A 20 -17.90 -7.15 -10.05
N ALA A 21 -16.71 -7.69 -10.33
CA ALA A 21 -16.19 -8.92 -9.77
C ALA A 21 -14.72 -8.75 -9.37
N CYS A 22 -14.34 -9.40 -8.28
CA CYS A 22 -12.98 -9.51 -7.78
C CYS A 22 -12.74 -10.96 -7.35
N GLN A 23 -11.66 -11.57 -7.83
CA GLN A 23 -11.24 -12.91 -7.45
C GLN A 23 -9.92 -12.79 -6.70
N SER A 24 -9.81 -13.46 -5.55
CA SER A 24 -8.57 -13.50 -4.79
C SER A 24 -8.10 -14.92 -4.58
N LEU A 25 -6.78 -15.09 -4.61
CA LEU A 25 -6.11 -16.36 -4.38
C LEU A 25 -5.15 -16.22 -3.21
N MET A 26 -5.03 -17.30 -2.46
CA MET A 26 -4.03 -17.46 -1.42
C MET A 26 -3.17 -18.67 -1.74
N MET A 27 -1.85 -18.46 -1.76
CA MET A 27 -0.86 -19.48 -2.05
C MET A 27 0.08 -19.67 -0.87
N ASP A 28 0.54 -20.90 -0.67
CA ASP A 28 1.62 -21.18 0.29
C ASP A 28 3.01 -21.06 -0.35
N ASN A 29 4.06 -21.12 0.48
CA ASN A 29 5.46 -21.10 0.04
C ASN A 29 5.89 -22.25 -0.87
N ARG A 30 5.04 -23.26 -1.11
CA ARG A 30 5.30 -24.35 -2.05
C ARG A 30 4.69 -24.08 -3.42
N GLY A 31 4.06 -22.91 -3.60
CA GLY A 31 3.32 -22.58 -4.82
C GLY A 31 1.97 -23.25 -4.91
N LYS A 32 1.44 -23.83 -3.82
CA LYS A 32 0.11 -24.44 -3.82
C LYS A 32 -0.94 -23.38 -3.51
N VAL A 33 -2.00 -23.32 -4.32
CA VAL A 33 -3.21 -22.57 -3.97
C VAL A 33 -3.90 -23.26 -2.80
N VAL A 34 -4.00 -22.55 -1.68
CA VAL A 34 -4.61 -23.04 -0.44
C VAL A 34 -5.94 -22.37 -0.14
N GLY A 35 -6.25 -21.25 -0.80
CA GLY A 35 -7.53 -20.57 -0.71
C GLY A 35 -7.86 -19.83 -1.99
N GLU A 36 -9.14 -19.78 -2.30
CA GLU A 36 -9.69 -19.04 -3.42
C GLU A 36 -11.05 -18.48 -3.00
N THR A 37 -11.35 -17.26 -3.45
CA THR A 37 -12.68 -16.69 -3.29
C THR A 37 -12.98 -15.73 -4.41
N THR A 38 -14.27 -15.57 -4.70
CA THR A 38 -14.76 -14.56 -5.65
C THR A 38 -15.85 -13.75 -4.98
N VAL A 39 -15.74 -12.42 -5.11
CA VAL A 39 -16.73 -11.46 -4.67
C VAL A 39 -17.33 -10.81 -5.90
N ILE A 40 -18.66 -10.84 -6.00
CA ILE A 40 -19.43 -10.23 -7.09
C ILE A 40 -20.40 -9.24 -6.48
N LYS A 41 -20.54 -8.05 -7.07
CA LYS A 41 -21.50 -7.03 -6.62
C LYS A 41 -22.94 -7.50 -6.82
N LYS A 42 -23.85 -7.11 -5.92
CA LYS A 42 -25.29 -7.36 -6.08
C LYS A 42 -25.86 -6.85 -7.40
N SER A 43 -25.40 -5.69 -7.89
CA SER A 43 -25.78 -5.12 -9.19
C SER A 43 -25.43 -6.01 -10.39
N SER A 44 -24.63 -7.05 -10.19
CA SER A 44 -24.17 -7.98 -11.22
C SER A 44 -24.47 -9.44 -10.84
N GLY A 45 -25.45 -9.66 -9.96
CA GLY A 45 -25.91 -11.00 -9.57
C GLY A 45 -25.13 -11.65 -8.42
N GLY A 46 -24.27 -10.90 -7.73
CA GLY A 46 -23.55 -11.38 -6.54
C GLY A 46 -24.21 -11.00 -5.22
N ASP A 47 -23.45 -11.06 -4.12
CA ASP A 47 -23.93 -10.81 -2.76
C ASP A 47 -23.29 -9.59 -2.08
N PHE A 48 -22.29 -8.96 -2.71
CA PHE A 48 -21.55 -7.85 -2.12
C PHE A 48 -22.22 -6.49 -2.33
N GLU A 49 -22.46 -5.80 -1.21
CA GLU A 49 -22.90 -4.41 -1.15
C GLU A 49 -21.74 -3.52 -0.69
N GLY A 50 -21.01 -2.95 -1.65
CA GLY A 50 -19.93 -2.03 -1.36
C GLY A 50 -19.25 -1.47 -2.60
N PRO A 51 -18.38 -0.47 -2.42
CA PRO A 51 -17.63 0.12 -3.52
C PRO A 51 -16.55 -0.85 -4.02
N SER A 52 -16.13 -0.68 -5.28
CA SER A 52 -15.21 -1.60 -5.97
C SER A 52 -13.85 -1.74 -5.25
N ASN A 53 -13.34 -0.66 -4.67
CA ASN A 53 -12.07 -0.64 -3.92
C ASN A 53 -12.13 -1.40 -2.59
N MET A 54 -13.30 -1.86 -2.16
CA MET A 54 -13.48 -2.66 -0.95
C MET A 54 -13.65 -4.15 -1.27
N MET A 55 -13.75 -4.54 -2.55
CA MET A 55 -13.99 -5.94 -2.93
C MET A 55 -12.84 -6.85 -2.54
N GLU A 56 -11.59 -6.41 -2.71
CA GLU A 56 -10.41 -7.16 -2.29
C GLU A 56 -10.30 -7.34 -0.78
N THR A 57 -10.72 -6.33 -0.01
CA THR A 57 -10.82 -6.47 1.45
C THR A 57 -11.87 -7.51 1.82
N GLU A 58 -13.01 -7.52 1.13
CA GLU A 58 -14.05 -8.52 1.35
C GLU A 58 -13.60 -9.92 0.93
N CYS A 59 -12.92 -10.07 -0.21
CA CYS A 59 -12.29 -11.32 -0.61
C CYS A 59 -11.32 -11.81 0.46
N THR A 60 -10.40 -10.95 0.91
CA THR A 60 -9.44 -11.29 1.97
C THR A 60 -10.18 -11.74 3.22
N LYS A 61 -11.22 -11.02 3.64
CA LYS A 61 -12.02 -11.38 4.82
C LYS A 61 -12.66 -12.76 4.68
N ARG A 62 -13.34 -13.05 3.56
CA ARG A 62 -13.98 -14.35 3.29
C ARG A 62 -12.96 -15.49 3.23
N MET A 63 -11.79 -15.22 2.67
CA MET A 63 -10.72 -16.21 2.57
C MET A 63 -10.09 -16.48 3.95
N MET A 64 -9.77 -15.43 4.69
CA MET A 64 -9.21 -15.53 6.04
C MET A 64 -10.19 -16.15 7.05
N SER A 65 -11.51 -16.07 6.84
CA SER A 65 -12.48 -16.74 7.72
C SER A 65 -12.52 -18.26 7.54
N ASN A 66 -11.96 -18.80 6.45
CA ASN A 66 -12.07 -20.22 6.11
C ASN A 66 -10.92 -21.08 6.62
N PHE A 67 -9.90 -20.50 7.27
CA PHE A 67 -8.72 -21.24 7.69
C PHE A 67 -8.27 -20.92 9.12
N ASP A 68 -7.58 -21.88 9.72
CA ASP A 68 -6.82 -21.67 10.94
C ASP A 68 -5.38 -21.20 10.62
N PHE A 69 -5.05 -20.00 11.10
CA PHE A 69 -3.78 -19.31 10.89
C PHE A 69 -2.79 -19.49 12.05
N THR A 70 -3.10 -20.32 13.05
CA THR A 70 -2.25 -20.50 14.24
C THR A 70 -0.81 -20.91 13.89
N ASN A 71 -0.62 -21.68 12.81
CA ASN A 71 0.68 -22.18 12.36
C ASN A 71 1.32 -21.35 11.22
N VAL A 72 0.72 -20.21 10.88
CA VAL A 72 1.21 -19.33 9.82
C VAL A 72 2.22 -18.36 10.39
N SER A 73 3.46 -18.41 9.88
CA SER A 73 4.54 -17.55 10.35
C SER A 73 4.49 -16.16 9.71
N THR A 74 4.10 -16.09 8.43
CA THR A 74 4.12 -14.84 7.65
C THR A 74 2.97 -14.81 6.65
N VAL A 75 2.38 -13.62 6.47
CA VAL A 75 1.42 -13.32 5.41
C VAL A 75 1.92 -12.15 4.57
N VAL A 76 1.95 -12.32 3.24
CA VAL A 76 2.39 -11.35 2.23
C VAL A 76 1.16 -10.79 1.50
N HIS A 77 1.10 -9.46 1.32
CA HIS A 77 -0.01 -8.78 0.61
C HIS A 77 0.40 -7.47 -0.08
N ASP A 78 -0.46 -6.93 -0.96
CA ASP A 78 -0.18 -5.79 -1.85
C ASP A 78 -0.36 -4.38 -1.23
N ASN A 79 -0.57 -4.31 0.09
CA ASN A 79 -0.80 -3.07 0.84
C ASN A 79 -2.10 -2.29 0.54
N ASP A 80 -3.20 -2.98 0.28
CA ASP A 80 -4.50 -2.31 0.10
C ASP A 80 -5.09 -1.77 1.41
N ASN A 81 -6.04 -0.85 1.21
CA ASN A 81 -6.53 0.14 2.19
C ASN A 81 -6.95 -0.46 3.55
N LYS A 82 -7.37 -1.73 3.60
CA LYS A 82 -7.79 -2.40 4.85
C LYS A 82 -7.31 -3.85 5.01
N THR A 83 -6.63 -4.41 4.01
CA THR A 83 -6.22 -5.83 3.97
C THR A 83 -5.34 -6.20 5.17
N LYS A 84 -4.41 -5.32 5.56
CA LYS A 84 -3.55 -5.52 6.74
C LYS A 84 -4.34 -5.70 8.03
N ALA A 85 -5.37 -4.87 8.25
CA ALA A 85 -6.17 -4.92 9.48
C ALA A 85 -6.95 -6.23 9.58
N ILE A 86 -7.51 -6.70 8.45
CA ILE A 86 -8.19 -7.99 8.37
C ILE A 86 -7.22 -9.14 8.64
N ILE A 87 -6.03 -9.13 8.02
CA ILE A 87 -5.02 -10.18 8.27
C ILE A 87 -4.64 -10.21 9.75
N GLN A 88 -4.40 -9.06 10.37
CA GLN A 88 -4.05 -8.96 11.79
C GLN A 88 -5.13 -9.52 12.72
N GLN A 89 -6.41 -9.40 12.34
CA GLN A 89 -7.53 -9.94 13.10
C GLN A 89 -7.57 -11.47 13.09
N TYR A 90 -7.35 -12.10 11.93
CA TYR A 90 -7.44 -13.56 11.77
C TYR A 90 -6.13 -14.30 12.04
N ALA A 91 -4.99 -13.64 11.83
CA ALA A 91 -3.65 -14.19 12.02
C ALA A 91 -2.81 -13.30 12.95
N PRO A 92 -3.21 -13.10 14.21
CA PRO A 92 -2.59 -12.11 15.10
C PRO A 92 -1.10 -12.37 15.39
N ASN A 93 -0.69 -13.63 15.31
CA ASN A 93 0.70 -14.06 15.56
C ASN A 93 1.56 -14.09 14.30
N ALA A 94 0.97 -13.92 13.11
CA ALA A 94 1.71 -13.95 11.86
C ALA A 94 2.40 -12.61 11.63
N LYS A 95 3.63 -12.66 11.11
CA LYS A 95 4.31 -11.47 10.59
C LYS A 95 3.62 -11.01 9.31
N ILE A 96 3.17 -9.76 9.25
CA ILE A 96 2.58 -9.19 8.04
C ILE A 96 3.67 -8.46 7.24
N THR A 97 3.84 -8.86 5.99
CA THR A 97 4.82 -8.28 5.06
C THR A 97 4.16 -7.84 3.77
N LEU A 98 4.77 -6.87 3.08
CA LEU A 98 4.28 -6.43 1.77
C LEU A 98 4.90 -7.27 0.65
N ASP A 99 4.18 -7.43 -0.46
CA ASP A 99 4.75 -8.03 -1.67
C ASP A 99 5.90 -7.15 -2.20
N PRO A 100 7.14 -7.67 -2.25
CA PRO A 100 8.27 -6.95 -2.81
C PRO A 100 8.04 -6.48 -4.25
N ARG A 101 7.31 -7.25 -5.08
CA ARG A 101 7.06 -6.87 -6.47
C ARG A 101 6.11 -5.68 -6.53
N HIS A 102 5.05 -5.67 -5.74
CA HIS A 102 4.18 -4.51 -5.61
C HIS A 102 4.93 -3.28 -5.08
N CYS A 103 5.80 -3.46 -4.08
CA CYS A 103 6.63 -2.37 -3.55
C CYS A 103 7.57 -1.76 -4.62
N VAL A 104 8.29 -2.59 -5.38
CA VAL A 104 9.19 -2.12 -6.45
C VAL A 104 8.41 -1.34 -7.51
N ARG A 105 7.24 -1.84 -7.92
CA ARG A 105 6.36 -1.15 -8.88
C ARG A 105 5.84 0.18 -8.33
N ALA A 106 5.45 0.22 -7.05
CA ALA A 106 4.98 1.43 -6.40
C ALA A 106 6.07 2.51 -6.34
N VAL A 107 7.31 2.12 -6.05
CA VAL A 107 8.47 3.02 -6.08
C VAL A 107 8.70 3.54 -7.50
N GLY A 108 8.74 2.68 -8.52
CA GLY A 108 8.90 3.10 -9.92
C GLY A 108 7.84 4.13 -10.34
N ARG A 109 6.56 3.85 -10.07
CA ARG A 109 5.45 4.80 -10.35
C ARG A 109 5.60 6.12 -9.60
N ALA A 110 6.16 6.12 -8.39
CA ALA A 110 6.39 7.34 -7.63
C ALA A 110 7.47 8.21 -8.29
N PHE A 111 8.57 7.59 -8.76
CA PHE A 111 9.61 8.29 -9.51
C PHE A 111 9.10 8.82 -10.85
N GLU A 112 8.36 8.02 -11.63
CA GLU A 112 7.74 8.46 -12.89
C GLU A 112 6.82 9.68 -12.69
N LYS A 113 6.05 9.71 -11.59
CA LYS A 113 5.21 10.87 -11.26
C LYS A 113 6.05 12.11 -10.96
N LEU A 114 7.18 11.95 -10.27
CA LEU A 114 8.10 13.05 -9.97
C LEU A 114 8.74 13.61 -11.24
N GLU A 115 9.20 12.73 -12.13
CA GLU A 115 9.81 13.10 -13.42
C GLU A 115 8.81 13.80 -14.35
N ASN A 116 7.55 13.32 -14.38
CA ASN A 116 6.48 13.91 -15.20
C ASN A 116 5.85 15.19 -14.59
N GLY A 117 6.56 15.87 -13.68
CA GLY A 117 6.14 17.17 -13.16
C GLY A 117 5.29 17.13 -11.88
N GLY A 118 5.25 16.01 -11.16
CA GLY A 118 4.56 15.86 -9.87
C GLY A 118 5.01 16.83 -8.78
N TYR A 119 6.13 17.54 -8.97
CA TYR A 119 6.50 18.70 -8.15
C TYR A 119 5.47 19.84 -8.19
N LYS A 120 4.68 19.96 -9.27
CA LYS A 120 3.71 21.07 -9.43
C LYS A 120 2.41 20.86 -8.65
N GLU A 121 2.01 19.61 -8.36
CA GLU A 121 0.75 19.31 -7.64
C GLU A 121 0.92 19.26 -6.12
N ALA A 122 2.10 18.83 -5.62
CA ALA A 122 2.37 18.80 -4.18
C ALA A 122 2.52 20.20 -3.56
N ALA A 123 2.76 21.23 -4.37
CA ALA A 123 2.92 22.62 -3.92
C ALA A 123 1.59 23.38 -3.72
N GLY A 124 0.44 22.77 -4.07
CA GLY A 124 -0.86 23.43 -4.05
C GLY A 124 -1.83 22.97 -2.95
N LYS A 125 -1.46 21.98 -2.14
CA LYS A 125 -2.30 21.47 -1.04
C LYS A 125 -1.56 21.56 0.29
N GLU A 126 -1.27 22.79 0.72
CA GLU A 126 -1.22 23.05 2.15
C GLU A 126 -2.67 22.99 2.65
N THR A 127 -3.00 21.92 3.39
CA THR A 127 -4.18 21.90 4.26
C THR A 127 -4.04 23.04 5.26
N VAL A 128 -4.69 24.16 4.98
CA VAL A 128 -4.96 25.18 5.98
C VAL A 128 -5.95 24.57 6.97
N ASN A 129 -5.44 24.13 8.12
CA ASN A 129 -6.27 23.95 9.31
C ASN A 129 -6.80 25.34 9.69
N GLN A 130 -7.98 25.71 9.19
CA GLN A 130 -8.73 26.83 9.76
C GLN A 130 -9.37 26.37 11.05
N GLN A 131 -8.70 26.67 12.18
CA GLN A 131 -9.41 26.90 13.42
C GLN A 131 -10.43 28.00 13.17
N LYS A 132 -11.67 27.68 13.50
CA LYS A 132 -12.81 28.58 13.49
C LYS A 132 -12.63 29.54 14.67
N GLU A 133 -12.22 30.78 14.40
CA GLU A 133 -12.48 31.90 15.30
C GLU A 133 -13.28 32.95 14.53
N SER A 134 -14.39 33.31 15.14
CA SER A 134 -15.36 34.32 14.72
C SER A 134 -14.72 35.70 14.63
N GLU A 135 -15.06 36.48 13.60
CA GLU A 135 -15.68 37.80 13.78
C GLU A 135 -16.03 38.49 12.43
N SER A 136 -17.23 39.10 12.45
CA SER A 136 -17.83 40.17 11.62
C SER A 136 -17.30 40.52 10.22
N GLN A 137 -18.24 40.57 9.27
CA GLN A 137 -18.15 41.32 7.99
C GLN A 137 -17.98 42.84 8.23
N PRO A 138 -17.49 43.61 7.23
CA PRO A 138 -18.45 44.22 6.28
C PRO A 138 -17.98 44.37 4.81
N ALA A 139 -18.98 44.44 3.92
CA ALA A 139 -19.14 45.24 2.69
C ALA A 139 -18.20 45.11 1.46
N PHE A 140 -18.86 44.92 0.29
CA PHE A 140 -18.41 44.92 -1.12
C PHE A 140 -17.81 46.27 -1.63
N PRO A 141 -17.47 46.46 -2.94
CA PRO A 141 -16.68 45.68 -3.91
C PRO A 141 -15.68 46.54 -4.74
N ILE A 142 -14.53 46.04 -5.25
CA ILE A 142 -13.79 46.71 -6.35
C ILE A 142 -13.13 45.69 -7.31
N LYS A 143 -13.44 45.81 -8.61
CA LYS A 143 -12.72 45.16 -9.74
C LYS A 143 -11.44 45.94 -10.05
N SER A 144 -10.30 45.27 -10.27
CA SER A 144 -9.36 45.66 -11.34
C SER A 144 -8.22 44.66 -11.59
N LYS A 145 -8.06 44.36 -12.89
CA LYS A 145 -6.85 44.08 -13.66
C LYS A 145 -6.01 42.82 -13.37
N ALA A 146 -5.83 42.06 -14.44
CA ALA A 146 -4.87 40.98 -14.60
C ALA A 146 -3.42 41.49 -14.47
N GLU A 147 -2.64 40.79 -13.67
CA GLU A 147 -1.17 40.90 -13.64
C GLU A 147 -0.62 39.46 -13.66
N GLU A 148 0.23 39.15 -14.64
CA GLU A 148 0.84 37.83 -14.81
C GLU A 148 1.69 37.45 -13.59
N PRO A 149 1.62 36.20 -13.08
CA PRO A 149 2.45 35.82 -11.95
C PRO A 149 3.90 35.60 -12.40
N LYS A 150 4.78 36.54 -12.04
CA LYS A 150 6.24 36.34 -11.99
C LYS A 150 6.56 35.04 -11.25
N LYS A 151 7.16 34.07 -11.95
CA LYS A 151 7.63 32.80 -11.39
C LYS A 151 8.73 33.05 -10.35
N ARG A 152 8.37 33.22 -9.08
CA ARG A 152 9.30 33.09 -7.94
C ARG A 152 9.49 31.61 -7.63
N GLY A 153 10.61 31.02 -8.07
CA GLY A 153 11.04 29.72 -7.58
C GLY A 153 11.28 29.77 -6.07
N ARG A 154 10.70 28.83 -5.31
CA ARG A 154 10.97 28.70 -3.86
C ARG A 154 12.35 28.05 -3.65
N PRO A 155 13.04 28.37 -2.53
CA PRO A 155 14.43 27.98 -2.31
C PRO A 155 14.63 26.47 -2.06
N LEU A 156 15.77 25.95 -2.51
CA LEU A 156 16.17 24.53 -2.51
C LEU A 156 16.00 23.77 -1.17
N LYS A 157 15.97 24.47 -0.03
CA LYS A 157 15.88 23.84 1.31
C LYS A 157 14.62 22.99 1.55
N HIS A 158 13.51 23.26 0.87
CA HIS A 158 12.30 22.42 1.00
C HIS A 158 12.40 21.13 0.16
N GLN A 159 13.11 21.19 -0.97
CA GLN A 159 13.33 20.04 -1.84
C GLN A 159 14.19 18.98 -1.15
N GLU A 160 15.19 19.41 -0.39
CA GLU A 160 16.05 18.53 0.42
C GLU A 160 15.26 17.74 1.49
N LYS A 161 14.22 18.32 2.10
CA LYS A 161 13.40 17.62 3.10
C LYS A 161 12.56 16.50 2.49
N VAL A 162 11.98 16.74 1.31
CA VAL A 162 11.19 15.73 0.58
C VAL A 162 12.11 14.63 0.07
N PHE A 163 13.27 15.00 -0.47
CA PHE A 163 14.29 14.05 -0.89
C PHE A 163 14.77 13.21 0.30
N HIS A 164 15.05 13.82 1.46
CA HIS A 164 15.42 13.09 2.67
C HIS A 164 14.32 12.14 3.19
N GLN A 165 13.04 12.51 3.08
CA GLN A 165 11.95 11.62 3.48
C GLN A 165 11.83 10.40 2.55
N ILE A 166 11.96 10.62 1.23
CA ILE A 166 11.93 9.54 0.23
C ILE A 166 13.19 8.68 0.37
N TYR A 167 14.37 9.30 0.46
CA TYR A 167 15.66 8.65 0.65
C TYR A 167 15.73 7.86 1.96
N SER A 168 15.23 8.41 3.07
CA SER A 168 15.15 7.69 4.35
C SER A 168 14.24 6.47 4.28
N LYS A 169 13.12 6.56 3.55
CA LYS A 169 12.24 5.42 3.31
C LYS A 169 12.89 4.40 2.37
N VAL A 170 13.45 4.82 1.25
CA VAL A 170 14.09 3.93 0.27
C VAL A 170 15.30 3.22 0.86
N ILE A 171 16.21 3.92 1.55
CA ILE A 171 17.39 3.30 2.16
C ILE A 171 17.02 2.35 3.29
N LYS A 172 16.11 2.72 4.20
CA LYS A 172 15.67 1.81 5.27
C LYS A 172 15.06 0.53 4.71
N TRP A 173 14.42 0.59 3.55
CA TRP A 173 13.85 -0.58 2.88
C TRP A 173 14.88 -1.37 2.05
N PHE A 174 15.83 -0.68 1.40
CA PHE A 174 16.92 -1.31 0.65
C PHE A 174 17.88 -2.07 1.58
N THR A 175 18.19 -1.53 2.76
CA THR A 175 18.96 -2.25 3.78
C THR A 175 18.18 -3.42 4.37
N PHE A 176 16.87 -3.31 4.57
CA PHE A 176 16.06 -4.41 5.09
C PHE A 176 15.91 -5.57 4.09
N ILE A 177 15.72 -5.28 2.79
CA ILE A 177 15.53 -6.32 1.76
C ILE A 177 16.86 -6.98 1.37
N ILE A 178 17.97 -6.23 1.30
CA ILE A 178 19.27 -6.76 0.85
C ILE A 178 20.14 -7.30 1.99
N MET A 179 19.99 -6.82 3.23
CA MET A 179 20.81 -7.34 4.35
C MET A 179 20.18 -8.54 5.08
N LEU A 180 18.88 -8.78 4.97
CA LEU A 180 18.24 -9.96 5.59
C LEU A 180 18.71 -11.34 5.05
N PRO A 181 19.24 -11.50 3.82
CA PRO A 181 19.84 -12.77 3.39
C PRO A 181 21.34 -12.93 3.73
N ILE A 182 22.05 -11.85 4.08
CA ILE A 182 23.52 -11.88 4.23
C ILE A 182 23.95 -12.40 5.62
N GLU A 183 23.13 -12.20 6.66
CA GLU A 183 23.47 -12.68 8.01
C GLU A 183 23.08 -14.14 8.28
N THR A 184 22.05 -14.68 7.60
CA THR A 184 21.65 -16.08 7.76
C THR A 184 22.47 -17.06 6.91
N THR A 185 23.17 -16.60 5.87
CA THR A 185 24.03 -17.46 5.05
C THR A 185 25.46 -17.62 5.60
N LYS A 186 25.89 -16.78 6.57
CA LYS A 186 27.21 -16.93 7.21
C LYS A 186 27.29 -17.94 8.35
N LYS A 187 26.17 -18.50 8.83
CA LYS A 187 26.18 -19.47 9.95
C LYS A 187 26.13 -20.95 9.55
N PHE A 188 26.02 -21.29 8.26
CA PHE A 188 25.93 -22.70 7.82
C PHE A 188 27.16 -23.27 7.11
N SER A 189 28.26 -22.52 7.04
CA SER A 189 29.52 -23.05 6.51
C SER A 189 30.62 -22.82 7.54
N TYR A 190 30.71 -23.71 8.55
CA TYR A 190 31.95 -24.18 9.21
C TYR A 190 31.59 -24.98 10.47
N GLY A 191 31.72 -26.30 10.39
CA GLY A 191 31.50 -27.25 11.48
C GLY A 191 31.57 -28.69 10.97
N ARG A 192 32.69 -29.08 10.36
CA ARG A 192 33.76 -29.91 10.97
C ARG A 192 33.45 -31.41 10.83
N ILE A 193 33.97 -31.98 9.74
CA ILE A 193 34.26 -33.41 9.63
C ILE A 193 35.48 -33.67 10.51
N HIS A 194 35.33 -34.49 11.54
CA HIS A 194 36.32 -35.41 12.08
C HIS A 194 35.58 -36.52 12.81
#